data_AF-A0A2T4VF79-F1
#
_entry.id   AF-A0A2T4VF79-F1
#
_cell.length_a   1.000
_cell.length_b   1.000
_cell.length_c   1.000
_cell.angle_alpha   90.00
_cell.angle_beta   90.00
_cell.angle_gamma   90.00
#
_symmetry.space_group_name_H-M   'P 1'
#
loop_
_entity.id
_entity.type
_entity.pdbx_description
1 polymer ?
#
loop_
_entity_poly.entity_id
_entity_poly.type
_entity_poly.pdbx_seq_one_letter_code
_entity_poly.pdbx_strand_id
1 'polypeptide(L)'
;MDQLLVTTFESSFEELEPRFAALERRLLRSVVKTEFEQREVRRRIAEALFTEAFGRNCPWPVFGCTLRRIQRLGYTDVERRYHVACLYAQWCGEHPEHDAREARRLLDEAERRIRRLPRGNTRREELLARLLALRARTGFQSGPGA
;
A
#
# COMPACT_ATOMS: atom_id res chain seq x y z
N MET A 1 -20.06 -7.51 2.70
CA MET A 1 -18.99 -7.58 1.70
C MET A 1 -19.49 -6.87 0.46
N ASP A 2 -18.99 -5.67 0.20
CA ASP A 2 -19.51 -4.71 -0.77
C ASP A 2 -19.41 -5.22 -2.21
N GLN A 3 -20.49 -5.08 -2.98
CA GLN A 3 -20.58 -5.39 -4.42
C GLN A 3 -19.46 -4.77 -5.28
N LEU A 4 -18.77 -3.74 -4.77
CA LEU A 4 -17.61 -3.16 -5.44
C LEU A 4 -16.44 -4.15 -5.53
N LEU A 5 -16.19 -4.97 -4.51
CA LEU A 5 -15.08 -5.95 -4.51
C LEU A 5 -15.31 -7.10 -5.49
N VAL A 6 -16.56 -7.41 -5.81
CA VAL A 6 -16.92 -8.50 -6.73
C VAL A 6 -16.85 -8.03 -8.20
N THR A 7 -17.13 -6.75 -8.46
CA THR A 7 -17.10 -6.18 -9.82
C THR A 7 -15.71 -5.72 -10.28
N THR A 8 -14.74 -5.63 -9.37
CA THR A 8 -13.37 -5.17 -9.70
C THR A 8 -12.50 -6.25 -10.35
N PHE A 9 -12.89 -7.52 -10.39
CA PHE A 9 -12.03 -8.56 -11.00
C PHE A 9 -12.01 -8.54 -12.55
N GLU A 10 -13.03 -8.00 -13.22
CA GLU A 10 -13.16 -8.06 -14.70
C GLU A 10 -12.87 -6.74 -15.43
N SER A 11 -13.07 -5.58 -14.79
CA SER A 11 -12.82 -4.27 -15.41
C SER A 11 -11.33 -4.05 -15.70
N SER A 12 -10.93 -3.11 -16.56
CA SER A 12 -9.53 -2.63 -16.65
C SER A 12 -9.22 -1.61 -15.54
N PHE A 13 -7.95 -1.27 -15.29
CA PHE A 13 -7.60 -0.22 -14.32
C PHE A 13 -8.20 1.14 -14.73
N GLU A 14 -8.27 1.40 -16.03
CA GLU A 14 -8.83 2.62 -16.64
C GLU A 14 -10.33 2.76 -16.38
N GLU A 15 -11.06 1.65 -16.27
CA GLU A 15 -12.47 1.65 -15.87
C GLU A 15 -12.65 1.77 -14.35
N LEU A 16 -11.70 1.24 -13.59
CA LEU A 16 -11.74 1.17 -12.14
C LEU A 16 -11.44 2.53 -11.50
N GLU A 17 -10.43 3.26 -11.98
CA GLU A 17 -10.03 4.55 -11.42
C GLU A 17 -11.17 5.59 -11.39
N PRO A 18 -11.96 5.80 -12.46
CA PRO A 18 -13.10 6.70 -12.43
C PRO A 18 -14.18 6.29 -11.42
N ARG A 19 -14.40 4.99 -11.21
CA ARG A 19 -15.37 4.48 -10.23
C ARG A 19 -14.92 4.81 -8.81
N PHE A 20 -13.64 4.62 -8.49
CA PHE A 20 -13.08 5.00 -7.20
C PHE A 20 -13.11 6.52 -7.00
N ALA A 21 -12.84 7.32 -8.03
CA ALA A 21 -12.95 8.78 -7.95
C ALA A 21 -14.40 9.25 -7.74
N ALA A 22 -15.38 8.58 -8.36
CA ALA A 22 -16.80 8.85 -8.11
C ALA A 22 -17.20 8.47 -6.68
N LEU A 23 -16.74 7.33 -6.17
CA LEU A 23 -16.97 6.90 -4.80
C LEU A 23 -16.37 7.88 -3.79
N GLU A 24 -15.12 8.29 -3.98
CA GLU A 24 -14.45 9.29 -3.14
C GLU A 24 -15.25 10.59 -3.08
N ARG A 25 -15.64 11.14 -4.23
CA ARG A 25 -16.48 12.35 -4.30
C ARG A 25 -17.84 12.18 -3.63
N ARG A 26 -18.43 11.00 -3.70
CA ARG A 26 -19.70 10.71 -3.01
C ARG A 26 -19.49 10.72 -1.50
N LEU A 27 -18.54 9.93 -0.99
CA LEU A 27 -18.25 9.82 0.43
C LEU A 27 -17.88 11.17 1.05
N LEU A 28 -17.02 11.94 0.38
CA LEU A 28 -16.60 13.28 0.82
C LEU A 28 -17.75 14.28 0.91
N ARG A 29 -18.79 14.14 0.07
CA ARG A 29 -19.94 15.05 0.07
C ARG A 29 -21.03 14.63 1.05
N SER A 30 -21.32 13.33 1.14
CA SER A 30 -22.55 12.86 1.78
C SER A 30 -22.34 12.20 3.15
N VAL A 31 -21.15 11.67 3.44
CA VAL A 31 -20.93 10.82 4.62
C VAL A 31 -20.06 11.50 5.66
N VAL A 32 -18.86 11.91 5.27
CA VAL A 32 -17.85 12.42 6.22
C VAL A 32 -18.09 13.88 6.57
N LYS A 33 -17.77 14.25 7.81
CA LYS A 33 -18.01 15.61 8.34
C LYS A 33 -16.73 16.29 8.78
N THR A 34 -15.77 15.52 9.28
CA THR A 34 -14.52 16.05 9.82
C THR A 34 -13.36 15.96 8.82
N GLU A 35 -12.35 16.80 8.99
CA GLU A 35 -11.13 16.74 8.18
C GLU A 35 -10.40 15.39 8.33
N PHE A 36 -10.44 14.81 9.53
CA PHE A 36 -9.88 13.51 9.80
C PHE A 36 -10.58 12.41 8.98
N GLU A 37 -11.90 12.35 9.01
CA GLU A 37 -12.69 11.38 8.24
C GLU A 37 -12.49 11.58 6.73
N GLN A 38 -12.46 12.82 6.25
CA GLN A 38 -12.17 13.12 4.86
C GLN A 38 -10.79 12.58 4.45
N ARG A 39 -9.78 12.78 5.29
CA ARG A 39 -8.43 12.27 5.06
C ARG A 39 -8.39 10.75 5.09
N GLU A 40 -9.12 10.13 6.00
CA GLU A 40 -9.19 8.67 6.10
C GLU A 40 -9.86 8.06 4.87
N VAL A 41 -10.96 8.64 4.38
CA VAL A 41 -11.58 8.21 3.11
C VAL A 41 -10.58 8.30 1.95
N ARG A 42 -9.86 9.42 1.82
CA ARG A 42 -8.83 9.58 0.77
C ARG A 42 -7.74 8.52 0.87
N ARG A 43 -7.31 8.18 2.10
CA ARG A 43 -6.33 7.09 2.33
C ARG A 43 -6.88 5.74 1.89
N ARG A 44 -8.13 5.40 2.22
CA ARG A 44 -8.74 4.12 1.84
C ARG A 44 -8.93 3.98 0.34
N ILE A 45 -9.35 5.05 -0.32
CA ILE A 45 -9.44 5.06 -1.78
C ILE A 45 -8.06 4.91 -2.41
N ALA A 46 -7.04 5.62 -1.90
CA ALA A 46 -5.67 5.49 -2.40
C ALA A 46 -5.08 4.10 -2.15
N GLU A 47 -5.35 3.50 -0.99
CA GLU A 47 -4.93 2.13 -0.64
C GLU A 47 -5.57 1.11 -1.58
N ALA A 48 -6.88 1.20 -1.81
CA ALA A 48 -7.57 0.31 -2.74
C ALA A 48 -7.04 0.45 -4.17
N LEU A 49 -6.86 1.67 -4.68
CA LEU A 49 -6.26 1.89 -6.00
C LEU A 49 -4.84 1.34 -6.12
N PHE A 50 -4.03 1.48 -5.07
CA PHE A 50 -2.68 0.94 -5.05
C PHE A 50 -2.67 -0.60 -5.06
N THR A 51 -3.53 -1.23 -4.25
CA THR A 51 -3.67 -2.69 -4.22
C THR A 51 -4.21 -3.24 -5.54
N GLU A 52 -5.16 -2.55 -6.18
CA GLU A 52 -5.66 -2.92 -7.51
C GLU A 52 -4.57 -2.78 -8.57
N ALA A 53 -3.82 -1.67 -8.58
CA ALA A 53 -2.69 -1.48 -9.51
C ALA A 53 -1.64 -2.59 -9.35
N PHE A 54 -1.37 -3.03 -8.11
CA PHE A 54 -0.51 -4.18 -7.83
C PHE A 54 -1.11 -5.47 -8.40
N GLY A 55 -2.34 -5.82 -8.01
CA GLY A 55 -2.97 -7.10 -8.37
C GLY A 55 -3.17 -7.29 -9.88
N ARG A 56 -3.22 -6.18 -10.62
CA ARG A 56 -3.33 -6.14 -12.09
C ARG A 56 -1.99 -6.02 -12.80
N ASN A 57 -0.89 -6.05 -12.05
CA ASN A 57 0.47 -5.86 -12.55
C ASN A 57 0.61 -4.62 -13.45
N CYS A 58 0.04 -3.48 -13.04
CA CYS A 58 0.03 -2.28 -13.86
C CYS A 58 1.46 -1.76 -14.11
N PRO A 59 1.71 -1.13 -15.29
CA PRO A 59 3.01 -0.55 -15.59
C PRO A 59 3.31 0.65 -14.69
N TRP A 60 4.59 1.00 -14.58
CA TRP A 60 5.06 2.06 -13.67
C TRP A 60 4.33 3.40 -13.73
N PRO A 61 3.90 3.94 -14.90
CA PRO A 61 3.16 5.19 -14.93
C PRO A 61 1.89 5.15 -14.07
N VAL A 62 1.20 4.01 -14.04
CA VAL A 62 0.00 3.78 -13.24
C VAL A 62 0.37 3.41 -11.81
N PHE A 63 1.19 2.37 -11.64
CA PHE A 63 1.56 1.85 -10.32
C PHE A 63 2.31 2.89 -9.47
N GLY A 64 3.28 3.59 -10.07
CA GLY A 64 4.01 4.66 -9.41
C GLY A 64 3.12 5.87 -9.07
N CYS A 65 2.07 6.13 -9.85
CA CYS A 65 1.12 7.20 -9.53
C CYS A 65 0.32 6.88 -8.27
N THR A 66 -0.22 5.67 -8.15
CA THR A 66 -0.97 5.23 -6.97
C THR A 66 -0.05 5.14 -5.73
N LEU A 67 1.18 4.66 -5.87
CA LEU A 67 2.20 4.65 -4.81
C LEU A 67 2.47 6.07 -4.27
N ARG A 68 2.75 7.04 -5.15
CA ARG A 68 2.99 8.43 -4.74
C ARG A 68 1.76 9.04 -4.06
N ARG A 69 0.55 8.72 -4.53
CA ARG A 69 -0.70 9.20 -3.93
C ARG A 69 -0.83 8.74 -2.48
N ILE A 70 -0.64 7.45 -2.20
CA ILE A 70 -0.75 6.94 -0.82
C ILE A 70 0.38 7.45 0.08
N GLN A 71 1.61 7.57 -0.42
CA GLN A 71 2.73 8.15 0.32
C GLN A 71 2.45 9.59 0.77
N ARG A 72 1.90 10.44 -0.12
CA ARG A 72 1.56 11.85 0.19
C ARG A 72 0.46 11.96 1.26
N LEU A 73 -0.53 11.07 1.24
CA LEU A 73 -1.60 11.07 2.25
C LEU A 73 -1.13 10.57 3.61
N GLY A 74 -0.04 9.80 3.62
CA GLY A 74 0.50 9.12 4.79
C GLY A 74 -0.37 7.94 5.22
N TYR A 75 0.07 7.25 6.27
CA TYR A 75 -0.54 6.01 6.75
C TYR A 75 -1.17 6.22 8.11
N THR A 76 -2.34 5.62 8.32
CA THR A 76 -3.08 5.71 9.59
C THR A 76 -2.49 4.80 10.67
N ASP A 77 -1.88 3.68 10.28
CA ASP A 77 -1.22 2.76 11.20
C ASP A 77 0.01 2.07 10.57
N VAL A 78 0.69 1.29 11.40
CA VAL A 78 1.90 0.53 11.05
C VAL A 78 1.61 -0.54 9.99
N GLU A 79 0.44 -1.15 10.03
CA GLU A 79 0.06 -2.25 9.15
C GLU A 79 -0.14 -1.77 7.71
N ARG A 80 -0.80 -0.63 7.51
CA ARG A 80 -0.96 -0.03 6.17
C ARG A 80 0.38 0.33 5.55
N ARG A 81 1.28 0.91 6.34
CA ARG A 81 2.63 1.22 5.88
C ARG A 81 3.38 -0.04 5.48
N TYR A 82 3.30 -1.08 6.32
CA TYR A 82 3.87 -2.39 6.03
C TYR A 82 3.30 -2.97 4.74
N HIS A 83 1.98 -2.96 4.56
CA HIS A 83 1.32 -3.50 3.37
C HIS A 83 1.82 -2.82 2.09
N VAL A 84 1.86 -1.48 2.08
CA VAL A 84 2.35 -0.70 0.92
C VAL A 84 3.82 -0.98 0.60
N ALA A 85 4.68 -1.02 1.62
CA ALA A 85 6.09 -1.35 1.44
C ALA A 85 6.28 -2.76 0.85
N CYS A 86 5.50 -3.73 1.32
CA CYS A 86 5.55 -5.11 0.86
C CYS A 86 5.10 -5.26 -0.60
N LEU A 87 3.96 -4.65 -0.99
CA LEU A 87 3.49 -4.74 -2.37
C LEU A 87 4.45 -4.03 -3.33
N TYR A 88 4.99 -2.87 -2.94
CA TYR A 88 5.98 -2.20 -3.80
C TYR A 88 7.25 -3.04 -3.97
N ALA A 89 7.75 -3.66 -2.90
CA ALA A 89 8.89 -4.55 -2.98
C ALA A 89 8.63 -5.78 -3.87
N GLN A 90 7.42 -6.34 -3.83
CA GLN A 90 7.04 -7.45 -4.72
C GLN A 90 7.01 -6.99 -6.18
N TRP A 91 6.36 -5.86 -6.44
CA TRP A 91 6.27 -5.29 -7.78
C TRP A 91 7.67 -5.00 -8.37
N CYS A 92 8.59 -4.43 -7.59
CA CYS A 92 9.99 -4.25 -8.02
C CYS A 92 10.73 -5.57 -8.28
N GLY A 93 10.38 -6.65 -7.58
CA GLY A 93 10.95 -7.98 -7.85
C GLY A 93 10.51 -8.54 -9.21
N GLU A 94 9.33 -8.16 -9.68
CA GLU A 94 8.79 -8.55 -10.99
C GLU A 94 9.24 -7.61 -12.13
N HIS A 95 9.76 -6.42 -11.78
CA HIS A 95 10.24 -5.39 -12.71
C HIS A 95 11.67 -4.95 -12.36
N PRO A 96 12.69 -5.78 -12.70
CA PRO A 96 14.07 -5.57 -12.27
C PRO A 96 14.73 -4.29 -12.82
N GLU A 97 14.13 -3.67 -13.85
CA GLU A 97 14.53 -2.37 -14.39
C GLU A 97 14.25 -1.20 -13.43
N HIS A 98 13.41 -1.41 -12.42
CA HIS A 98 13.06 -0.37 -11.45
C HIS A 98 13.97 -0.36 -10.22
N ASP A 99 14.29 0.85 -9.74
CA ASP A 99 15.24 1.06 -8.64
C ASP A 99 14.76 0.44 -7.32
N ALA A 100 15.36 -0.69 -6.96
CA ALA A 100 15.13 -1.39 -5.69
C ALA A 100 15.58 -0.63 -4.43
N ARG A 101 16.27 0.53 -4.55
CA ARG A 101 16.67 1.35 -3.39
C ARG A 101 15.47 1.91 -2.65
N GLU A 102 14.47 2.43 -3.34
CA GLU A 102 13.26 2.97 -2.68
C GLU A 102 12.48 1.85 -1.98
N ALA A 103 12.31 0.69 -2.64
CA ALA A 103 11.66 -0.48 -2.05
C ALA A 103 12.35 -0.93 -0.75
N ARG A 104 13.68 -1.04 -0.76
CA ARG A 104 14.48 -1.35 0.45
C ARG A 104 14.25 -0.32 1.56
N ARG A 105 14.30 0.96 1.23
CA ARG A 105 14.08 2.05 2.20
C ARG A 105 12.69 1.96 2.85
N LEU A 106 11.64 1.69 2.07
CA LEU A 106 10.28 1.56 2.61
C LEU A 106 10.14 0.33 3.52
N LEU A 107 10.78 -0.80 3.15
CA LEU A 107 10.82 -2.00 4.00
C LEU A 107 11.56 -1.73 5.32
N ASP A 108 12.70 -1.06 5.28
CA ASP A 108 13.47 -0.69 6.48
C ASP A 108 12.66 0.23 7.40
N GLU A 109 11.93 1.20 6.83
CA GLU A 109 11.05 2.06 7.62
C GLU A 109 9.87 1.31 8.23
N ALA A 110 9.23 0.42 7.47
CA ALA A 110 8.16 -0.43 7.97
C ALA A 110 8.65 -1.31 9.12
N GLU A 111 9.80 -1.96 8.95
CA GLU A 111 10.43 -2.79 9.97
C GLU A 111 10.73 -2.00 11.24
N ARG A 112 11.34 -0.81 11.13
CA ARG A 112 11.58 0.08 12.29
C ARG A 112 10.29 0.42 13.03
N ARG A 113 9.19 0.65 12.31
CA ARG A 113 7.89 0.97 12.93
C ARG A 113 7.26 -0.24 13.61
N ILE A 114 7.32 -1.42 12.99
CA ILE A 114 6.85 -2.67 13.59
C ILE A 114 7.64 -2.99 14.86
N ARG A 115 8.97 -2.80 14.84
CA ARG A 115 9.83 -3.03 16.01
C ARG A 115 9.49 -2.14 17.21
N ARG A 116 8.86 -0.97 16.99
CA ARG A 116 8.39 -0.06 18.05
C ARG A 116 7.06 -0.46 18.67
N LEU A 117 6.33 -1.43 18.09
CA LEU A 117 5.17 -2.01 18.77
C LEU A 117 5.62 -2.75 20.05
N PRO A 118 4.75 -2.86 21.08
CA PRO A 118 5.10 -3.55 22.32
C PRO A 118 5.60 -4.98 22.09
N ARG A 119 6.57 -5.41 22.91
CA ARG A 119 7.03 -6.81 22.95
C ARG A 119 5.89 -7.70 23.47
N GLY A 120 5.77 -8.93 22.94
CA GLY A 120 4.65 -9.83 23.23
C GLY A 120 3.36 -9.53 22.45
N ASN A 121 3.37 -8.51 21.57
CA ASN A 121 2.27 -8.29 20.64
C ASN A 121 2.36 -9.29 19.48
N THR A 122 1.40 -10.21 19.37
CA THR A 122 1.34 -11.20 18.30
C THR A 122 1.40 -10.57 16.90
N ARG A 123 0.79 -9.40 16.71
CA ARG A 123 0.83 -8.66 15.43
C ARG A 123 2.25 -8.23 15.05
N ARG A 124 3.05 -7.81 16.04
CA ARG A 124 4.46 -7.44 15.81
C ARG A 124 5.24 -8.65 15.30
N GLU A 125 5.05 -9.80 15.92
CA GLU A 125 5.75 -11.04 15.57
C GLU A 125 5.35 -11.53 14.17
N GLU A 126 4.04 -11.56 13.88
CA GLU A 126 3.51 -11.91 12.56
C GLU A 126 4.05 -11.02 11.45
N LEU A 127 4.02 -9.70 11.65
CA LEU A 127 4.47 -8.73 10.64
C LEU A 127 5.98 -8.85 10.39
N LEU A 128 6.79 -9.05 11.44
CA LEU A 128 8.23 -9.25 11.29
C LEU A 128 8.55 -10.56 10.58
N ALA A 129 7.86 -11.65 10.92
CA ALA A 129 8.06 -12.94 10.26
C ALA A 129 7.73 -12.88 8.76
N ARG A 130 6.60 -12.25 8.41
CA ARG A 130 6.20 -12.05 7.02
C ARG A 130 7.16 -11.11 6.27
N LEU A 131 7.65 -10.05 6.91
CA LEU A 131 8.64 -9.15 6.33
C LEU A 131 9.94 -9.89 6.02
N LEU A 132 10.42 -10.72 6.93
CA LEU A 132 11.63 -11.54 6.74
C LEU A 132 11.47 -12.50 5.56
N ALA A 133 10.34 -13.23 5.51
CA ALA A 133 10.04 -14.13 4.39
C ALA A 133 9.97 -13.39 3.05
N LEU A 134 9.40 -12.18 3.05
CA LEU A 134 9.35 -11.35 1.84
C LEU A 134 10.75 -10.97 1.37
N ARG A 135 11.62 -10.48 2.27
CA ARG A 135 12.99 -10.09 1.92
C ARG A 135 13.80 -11.27 1.36
N ALA A 136 13.61 -12.47 1.91
CA ALA A 136 14.24 -13.68 1.38
C ALA A 136 13.79 -13.96 -0.06
N ARG A 137 12.51 -13.75 -0.38
CA ARG A 137 11.96 -13.95 -1.73
C ARG A 137 12.37 -12.87 -2.72
N THR A 138 12.43 -11.60 -2.31
CA THR A 138 12.73 -10.48 -3.22
C THR A 138 14.21 -10.12 -3.28
N GLY A 139 15.06 -10.67 -2.39
CA GLY A 139 16.46 -10.29 -2.28
C GLY A 139 16.70 -8.91 -1.67
N PHE A 140 15.66 -8.20 -1.23
CA PHE A 140 15.76 -6.86 -0.65
C PHE A 140 16.16 -6.91 0.81
N GLN A 141 17.42 -7.26 1.06
CA GLN A 141 18.00 -7.29 2.40
C GLN A 141 18.05 -5.90 3.03
N SER A 142 18.02 -5.84 4.36
CA SER A 142 18.15 -4.59 5.11
C SER A 142 19.52 -3.95 4.83
N GLY A 143 19.55 -2.65 4.58
CA GLY A 143 20.82 -1.93 4.40
C GLY A 143 21.60 -1.79 5.71
N PRO A 144 22.93 -1.61 5.67
CA PRO A 144 23.70 -1.29 6.86
C PRO A 144 23.29 0.10 7.36
N GLY A 145 22.62 0.13 8.51
CA GLY A 145 22.48 1.29 9.42
C GLY A 145 22.03 2.62 8.80
N ALA A 146 20.75 2.95 8.98
CA ALA A 146 20.31 4.35 9.10
C ALA A 146 20.01 4.66 10.57
#